data_AF-A0A3C0WAQ1-F1
#
_entry.id   AF-A0A3C0WAQ1-F1
#
_cell.length_a   1.000
_cell.length_b   1.000
_cell.length_c   1.000
_cell.angle_alpha   90.00
_cell.angle_beta   90.00
_cell.angle_gamma   90.00
#
_symmetry.space_group_name_H-M   'P 1'
#
loop_
_entity.id
_entity.type
_entity.pdbx_description
1 polymer ?
#
loop_
_entity_poly.entity_id
_entity_poly.type
_entity_poly.pdbx_seq_one_letter_code
_entity_poly.pdbx_strand_id
1 'polypeptide(L)'
;MAKDKTEKTNVMRLLEQKKLPYTPHDYLATGAVSGVEVAAALGEPPERVFKTLVTTGASGGHFVFVIPVAEELDLKKAAKAVGEKSIAMLPQK
;
A
#
# COMPACT_ATOMS: atom_id res chain seq x y z
N MET A 1 13.02 -15.64 28.52
CA MET A 1 13.21 -15.23 27.12
C MET A 1 12.11 -14.22 26.82
N ALA A 2 12.42 -12.93 26.89
CA ALA A 2 11.42 -11.88 26.62
C ALA A 2 11.04 -11.98 25.13
N LYS A 3 9.77 -12.30 24.87
CA LYS A 3 9.24 -12.33 23.52
C LYS A 3 9.15 -10.87 23.07
N ASP A 4 10.03 -10.44 22.17
CA ASP A 4 9.90 -9.13 21.53
C ASP A 4 8.48 -9.04 20.98
N LYS A 5 7.68 -8.22 21.64
CA LYS A 5 6.25 -8.12 21.38
C LYS A 5 6.09 -7.13 20.23
N THR A 6 6.55 -7.52 19.05
CA THR A 6 6.32 -6.74 17.82
C THR A 6 4.83 -6.48 17.74
N GLU A 7 4.45 -5.21 17.75
CA GLU A 7 3.05 -4.82 17.75
C GLU A 7 2.42 -5.28 16.42
N LYS A 8 1.58 -6.31 16.51
CA LYS A 8 0.92 -6.84 15.31
C LYS A 8 -0.07 -5.82 14.78
N THR A 9 -0.03 -5.58 13.48
CA THR A 9 -1.07 -4.82 12.79
C THR A 9 -2.32 -5.69 12.60
N ASN A 10 -3.46 -5.06 12.29
CA ASN A 10 -4.68 -5.80 11.95
C ASN A 10 -4.48 -6.70 10.71
N VAL A 11 -3.64 -6.28 9.76
CA VAL A 11 -3.32 -7.07 8.57
C VAL A 11 -2.56 -8.35 8.94
N MET A 12 -1.55 -8.25 9.82
CA MET A 12 -0.81 -9.43 10.29
C MET A 12 -1.74 -10.45 10.96
N ARG A 13 -2.63 -9.98 11.86
CA ARG A 13 -3.63 -10.85 12.51
C ARG A 13 -4.53 -11.56 11.49
N LEU A 14 -4.97 -10.84 10.45
CA LEU A 14 -5.83 -11.38 9.40
C LEU A 14 -5.12 -12.46 8.56
N LEU A 15 -3.86 -12.25 8.20
CA LEU A 15 -3.06 -13.23 7.46
C LEU A 15 -2.84 -14.51 8.28
N GLU A 16 -2.52 -14.37 9.56
CA GLU A 16 -2.38 -15.51 10.49
C GLU A 16 -3.68 -16.31 10.62
N GLN A 17 -4.82 -15.61 10.80
CA GLN A 17 -6.14 -16.26 10.89
C GLN A 17 -6.46 -17.06 9.62
N LYS A 18 -6.09 -16.54 8.45
CA LYS A 18 -6.26 -17.20 7.15
C LYS A 18 -5.17 -18.23 6.85
N LYS A 19 -4.17 -18.39 7.74
CA LYS A 19 -3.00 -19.26 7.55
C LYS A 19 -2.24 -18.96 6.26
N LEU A 20 -2.19 -17.69 5.87
CA LEU A 20 -1.42 -17.25 4.72
C LEU A 20 0.02 -16.96 5.14
N PRO A 21 1.03 -17.57 4.50
CA PRO A 21 2.42 -17.30 4.82
C PRO A 21 2.80 -15.86 4.44
N TYR A 22 3.54 -15.19 5.31
CA TYR A 22 4.08 -13.86 5.07
C TYR A 22 5.35 -13.63 5.90
N THR A 23 6.18 -12.70 5.46
CA THR A 23 7.35 -12.23 6.20
C THR A 23 7.17 -10.73 6.47
N PRO A 24 7.10 -10.27 7.74
CA PRO A 24 7.10 -8.85 8.03
C PRO A 24 8.50 -8.26 7.83
N HIS A 25 8.56 -7.05 7.28
CA HIS A 25 9.79 -6.27 7.15
C HIS A 25 9.66 -5.01 8.01
N ASP A 26 10.64 -4.77 8.87
CA ASP A 26 10.74 -3.54 9.67
C ASP A 26 11.84 -2.65 9.09
N TYR A 27 11.50 -1.40 8.84
CA TYR A 27 12.41 -0.38 8.32
C TYR A 27 12.35 0.91 9.14
N LEU A 28 11.71 0.92 10.31
CA LEU A 28 11.53 2.14 11.11
C LEU A 28 12.88 2.79 11.51
N ALA A 29 13.91 1.98 11.73
CA ALA A 29 15.26 2.45 12.06
C ALA A 29 16.03 3.05 10.87
N THR A 30 15.51 2.95 9.64
CA THR A 30 16.21 3.38 8.42
C THR A 30 16.06 4.87 8.12
N GLY A 31 15.07 5.53 8.74
CA GLY A 31 14.77 6.94 8.48
C GLY A 31 14.10 7.21 7.12
N ALA A 32 13.71 6.18 6.37
CA ALA A 32 13.02 6.32 5.10
C ALA A 32 11.67 7.05 5.25
N VAL A 33 11.47 8.10 4.45
CA VAL A 33 10.25 8.94 4.45
C VAL A 33 9.37 8.71 3.23
N SER A 34 9.91 8.10 2.17
CA SER A 34 9.17 7.75 0.95
C SER A 34 9.15 6.24 0.71
N GLY A 35 8.15 5.76 -0.02
CA GLY A 35 8.06 4.33 -0.33
C GLY A 35 9.20 3.80 -1.21
N VAL A 36 9.84 4.66 -2.02
CA VAL A 36 11.03 4.30 -2.81
C VAL A 36 12.25 4.15 -1.91
N GLU A 37 12.43 5.02 -0.92
CA GLU A 37 13.49 4.88 0.09
C GLU A 37 13.30 3.60 0.92
N VAL A 38 12.06 3.24 1.25
CA VAL A 38 11.76 1.97 1.92
C VAL A 38 12.18 0.78 1.06
N ALA A 39 11.85 0.79 -0.23
CA ALA A 39 12.28 -0.28 -1.14
C ALA A 39 13.81 -0.42 -1.16
N ALA A 40 14.53 0.70 -1.28
CA ALA A 40 15.99 0.71 -1.24
C ALA A 40 16.55 0.21 0.10
N ALA A 41 15.97 0.63 1.23
CA ALA A 41 16.40 0.24 2.56
C ALA A 41 16.19 -1.26 2.83
N LEU A 42 15.17 -1.86 2.21
CA LEU A 42 14.89 -3.29 2.29
C LEU A 42 15.62 -4.12 1.21
N GLY A 43 16.33 -3.48 0.27
CA GLY A 43 16.97 -4.16 -0.85
C GLY A 43 15.98 -4.77 -1.86
N GLU A 44 14.75 -4.25 -1.89
CA GLU A 44 13.69 -4.75 -2.76
C GLU A 44 13.61 -3.92 -4.06
N PRO A 45 13.32 -4.54 -5.21
CA PRO A 45 13.10 -3.81 -6.45
C PRO A 45 11.85 -2.91 -6.34
N PRO A 46 11.91 -1.61 -6.68
CA PRO A 46 10.76 -0.71 -6.57
C PRO A 46 9.50 -1.18 -7.33
N GLU A 47 9.66 -1.96 -8.38
CA GLU A 47 8.56 -2.57 -9.15
C GLU A 47 7.82 -3.70 -8.39
N ARG A 48 8.42 -4.23 -7.32
CA ARG A 48 7.84 -5.26 -6.45
C ARG A 48 7.36 -4.70 -5.10
N VAL A 49 7.59 -3.43 -4.85
CA VAL A 49 7.04 -2.70 -3.71
C VAL A 49 5.85 -1.88 -4.21
N PHE A 50 4.73 -1.93 -3.50
CA PHE A 50 3.49 -1.31 -3.95
C PHE A 50 3.00 -0.26 -2.97
N LYS A 51 2.34 0.78 -3.50
CA LYS A 51 1.55 1.72 -2.70
C LYS A 51 0.07 1.51 -2.95
N THR A 52 -0.71 1.68 -1.89
CA THR A 52 -2.16 1.54 -1.89
C THR A 52 -2.78 2.93 -1.88
N LEU A 53 -3.48 3.30 -2.95
CA LEU A 53 -4.06 4.62 -3.16
C LEU A 53 -5.58 4.51 -3.11
N VAL A 54 -6.20 5.35 -2.27
CA VAL A 54 -7.66 5.40 -2.12
C VAL A 54 -8.20 6.59 -2.90
N THR A 55 -9.28 6.37 -3.61
CA THR A 55 -9.89 7.35 -4.51
C THR A 55 -11.40 7.34 -4.41
N THR A 56 -12.03 8.40 -4.94
CA THR A 56 -13.49 8.53 -5.04
C THR A 56 -13.87 8.73 -6.50
N GLY A 57 -14.82 7.94 -6.98
CA GLY A 57 -15.42 8.06 -8.30
C GLY A 57 -16.46 9.18 -8.38
N ALA A 58 -16.86 9.54 -9.60
CA ALA A 58 -17.90 10.53 -9.86
C ALA A 58 -19.26 10.10 -9.27
N SER A 59 -19.51 8.80 -9.17
CA SER A 59 -20.70 8.24 -8.51
C SER A 59 -20.70 8.39 -6.98
N GLY A 60 -19.56 8.76 -6.38
CA GLY A 60 -19.31 8.71 -4.94
C GLY A 60 -18.76 7.36 -4.43
N GLY A 61 -18.62 6.35 -5.29
CA GLY A 61 -18.00 5.08 -4.94
C GLY A 61 -16.51 5.24 -4.56
N HIS A 62 -16.03 4.41 -3.63
CA HIS A 62 -14.62 4.37 -3.24
C HIS A 62 -13.87 3.23 -3.92
N PHE A 63 -12.67 3.52 -4.42
CA PHE A 63 -11.83 2.56 -5.12
C PHE A 63 -10.42 2.59 -4.57
N VAL A 64 -9.82 1.39 -4.49
CA VAL A 64 -8.45 1.19 -4.04
C VAL A 64 -7.62 0.71 -5.22
N PHE A 65 -6.55 1.43 -5.52
CA PHE A 65 -5.58 1.08 -6.55
C PHE A 65 -4.25 0.71 -5.91
N VAL A 66 -3.71 -0.45 -6.29
CA VAL A 66 -2.40 -0.94 -5.86
C VAL A 66 -1.47 -0.86 -7.05
N ILE A 67 -0.48 0.03 -6.99
CA ILE A 67 0.47 0.28 -8.07
C ILE A 67 1.91 0.22 -7.55
N PRO A 68 2.91 -0.03 -8.41
CA PRO A 68 4.31 0.02 -8.01
C PRO A 68 4.64 1.35 -7.32
N VAL A 69 5.52 1.29 -6.32
CA VAL A 69 5.77 2.41 -5.40
C VAL A 69 6.34 3.63 -6.13
N ALA A 70 7.14 3.37 -7.17
CA ALA A 70 7.76 4.37 -8.03
C ALA A 70 6.83 4.94 -9.13
N GLU A 71 5.65 4.37 -9.35
CA GLU A 71 4.72 4.83 -10.39
C GLU A 71 3.67 5.81 -9.85
N GLU A 72 3.01 6.55 -10.73
CA GLU A 72 1.89 7.42 -10.37
C GLU A 72 0.57 6.88 -10.93
N LEU A 73 -0.53 7.11 -10.19
CA LEU A 73 -1.85 6.68 -10.64
C LEU A 73 -2.36 7.59 -11.76
N ASP A 74 -2.44 7.05 -12.97
CA ASP A 74 -3.13 7.70 -14.08
C ASP A 74 -4.65 7.68 -13.80
N LEU A 75 -5.20 8.81 -13.38
CA LEU A 75 -6.60 8.93 -12.98
C LEU A 75 -7.58 8.63 -14.13
N LYS A 76 -7.19 8.85 -15.39
CA LYS A 76 -8.04 8.55 -16.55
C LYS A 76 -8.10 7.05 -16.80
N LYS A 77 -6.95 6.37 -16.76
CA LYS A 77 -6.88 4.91 -16.86
C LYS A 77 -7.58 4.25 -15.69
N ALA A 78 -7.39 4.78 -14.48
CA ALA A 78 -8.06 4.31 -13.27
C ALA A 78 -9.59 4.42 -13.36
N ALA A 79 -10.12 5.59 -13.75
CA ALA A 79 -11.55 5.79 -13.96
C ALA A 79 -12.11 4.79 -15.00
N LYS A 80 -11.41 4.62 -16.13
CA LYS A 80 -11.80 3.64 -17.15
C LYS A 80 -11.80 2.21 -16.63
N ALA A 81 -10.80 1.82 -15.82
CA ALA A 81 -10.66 0.46 -15.30
C ALA A 81 -11.80 0.06 -14.37
N VAL A 82 -12.40 1.00 -13.66
CA VAL A 82 -13.51 0.74 -12.72
C VAL A 82 -14.87 1.23 -13.24
N GLY A 83 -14.95 1.69 -14.49
CA GLY A 83 -16.21 2.12 -15.12
C GLY A 83 -16.76 3.45 -14.61
N GLU A 84 -15.92 4.30 -14.00
CA GLU A 84 -16.30 5.62 -13.52
C GLU A 84 -16.09 6.69 -14.60
N LYS A 85 -16.93 7.73 -14.59
CA LYS A 85 -16.76 8.89 -15.47
C LYS A 85 -15.45 9.64 -15.17
N SER A 86 -15.11 9.74 -13.88
CA SER A 86 -13.86 10.33 -13.39
C SER A 86 -13.55 9.79 -12.00
N ILE A 87 -12.28 9.84 -11.62
CA ILE A 87 -11.80 9.51 -10.27
C ILE A 87 -10.91 10.64 -9.75
N ALA A 88 -10.99 10.91 -8.46
CA ALA A 88 -10.10 11.82 -7.73
C ALA A 88 -9.46 11.12 -6.53
N MET A 89 -8.23 11.53 -6.19
CA MET A 89 -7.56 11.08 -4.97
C MET A 89 -8.38 11.48 -3.74
N LEU A 90 -8.51 10.57 -2.78
CA LEU A 90 -9.16 10.88 -1.51
C LEU A 90 -8.24 11.81 -0.69
N PRO A 91 -8.73 12.94 -0.16
CA PRO A 91 -7.89 13.86 0.60
C PRO A 91 -7.26 13.18 1.81
N GLN A 92 -5.95 13.32 1.95
CA GLN A 92 -5.25 12.90 3.16
C GLN A 92 -5.66 13.82 4.32
N LYS A 93 -5.98 13.22 5.47
CA LYS A 93 -6.20 13.95 6.73
C LYS A 93 -4.88 14.20 7.44
#